data_AF-A0A938MTW8-F1
#
_entry.id   AF-A0A938MTW8-F1
#
_cell.length_a   1.000
_cell.length_b   1.000
_cell.length_c   1.000
_cell.angle_alpha   90.00
_cell.angle_beta   90.00
_cell.angle_gamma   90.00
#
_symmetry.space_group_name_H-M   'P 1'
#
loop_
_entity.id
_entity.type
_entity.pdbx_description
1 polymer ?
#
loop_
_entity_poly.entity_id
_entity_poly.type
_entity_poly.pdbx_seq_one_letter_code
_entity_poly.pdbx_strand_id
1 'polypeptide(L)'
;MAKKTKTSDQSPLSQYWTPPTVENKGGLGEPLACLATTYEFDAEFFETELLPRFLGLRFDQTENEPSFLVEREEALALARVAVLVDHDRFDSSQTTLRWDQVQIQIPAGIQHAKITILAWENLIRVMIGSANLKRVAYRRNREMFAALDFWDSPQSTPHRLLQETLDLITLMLAWARSPGASVERVRETVARIRRTIRGWNEAPADFTPRERPRAGLAVTHPRGDGYSAR
;
A
#
# COMPACT_ATOMS: atom_id res chain seq x y z
N MET A 1 38.29 -7.98 21.23
CA MET A 1 37.58 -7.98 19.93
C MET A 1 36.11 -7.69 20.17
N ALA A 2 35.66 -6.46 19.87
CA ALA A 2 34.27 -6.06 20.10
C ALA A 2 33.37 -6.65 19.00
N LYS A 3 32.36 -7.41 19.42
CA LYS A 3 31.34 -8.02 18.57
C LYS A 3 30.55 -6.87 17.91
N LYS A 4 30.70 -6.69 16.59
CA LYS A 4 29.87 -5.74 15.82
C LYS A 4 28.40 -6.18 15.94
N THR A 5 27.64 -5.48 16.76
CA THR A 5 26.19 -5.56 16.79
C THR A 5 25.70 -5.20 15.39
N LYS A 6 25.04 -6.13 14.68
CA LYS A 6 24.33 -5.84 13.43
C LYS A 6 23.30 -4.76 13.77
N THR A 7 23.56 -3.51 13.37
CA THR A 7 22.51 -2.50 13.24
C THR A 7 21.44 -3.11 12.36
N SER A 8 20.23 -3.28 12.90
CA SER A 8 19.06 -3.66 12.12
C SER A 8 18.82 -2.54 11.11
N ASP A 9 19.34 -2.71 9.89
CA ASP A 9 19.02 -1.82 8.78
C ASP A 9 17.50 -1.92 8.58
N GLN A 10 16.78 -0.88 8.98
CA GLN A 10 15.33 -0.85 8.83
C GLN A 10 15.03 -0.73 7.33
N SER A 11 14.25 -1.68 6.82
CA SER A 11 13.79 -1.67 5.44
C SER A 11 13.13 -0.34 5.07
N PRO A 12 13.45 0.28 3.92
CA PRO A 12 12.78 1.50 3.48
C PRO A 12 11.28 1.23 3.29
N LEU A 13 10.43 2.25 3.49
CA LEU A 13 8.97 2.10 3.37
C LEU A 13 8.54 1.50 2.02
N SER A 14 9.23 1.84 0.93
CA SER A 14 8.96 1.25 -0.39
C SER A 14 9.15 -0.28 -0.43
N GLN A 15 9.97 -0.87 0.43
CA GLN A 15 10.16 -2.32 0.50
C GLN A 15 8.91 -3.05 0.99
N TYR A 16 8.05 -2.37 1.77
CA TYR A 16 6.78 -2.95 2.23
C TYR A 16 5.71 -3.04 1.13
N TRP A 17 5.99 -2.46 -0.05
CA TRP A 17 5.20 -2.71 -1.26
C TRP A 17 5.50 -4.05 -1.90
N THR A 18 6.66 -4.64 -1.59
CA THR A 18 7.00 -5.97 -2.08
C THR A 18 6.25 -7.03 -1.29
N PRO A 19 5.71 -8.06 -1.99
CA PRO A 19 5.12 -9.22 -1.34
C PRO A 19 6.07 -9.81 -0.27
N PRO A 20 5.60 -10.14 0.95
CA PRO A 20 6.43 -10.79 1.95
C PRO A 20 6.87 -12.18 1.50
N THR A 21 8.06 -12.62 1.90
CA THR A 21 8.44 -14.03 1.78
C THR A 21 7.69 -14.82 2.85
N VAL A 22 6.51 -15.35 2.52
CA VAL A 22 5.73 -16.20 3.43
C VAL A 22 6.11 -17.65 3.16
N GLU A 23 6.45 -18.40 4.21
CA GLU A 23 6.60 -19.85 4.16
C GLU A 23 5.21 -20.53 4.11
N ASN A 24 4.38 -20.17 3.14
CA ASN A 24 3.09 -20.83 2.93
C ASN A 24 3.16 -21.77 1.72
N LYS A 25 2.59 -22.98 1.85
CA LYS A 25 2.74 -24.08 0.88
C LYS A 25 2.22 -23.75 -0.53
N GLY A 26 1.37 -22.73 -0.69
CA GLY A 26 0.80 -22.28 -1.96
C GLY A 26 1.35 -20.96 -2.50
N GLY A 27 2.36 -20.37 -1.85
CA GLY A 27 2.82 -19.01 -2.19
C GLY A 27 1.76 -17.94 -1.92
N LEU A 28 2.04 -16.71 -2.37
CA LEU A 28 1.14 -15.55 -2.19
C LEU A 28 0.02 -15.46 -3.24
N GLY A 29 0.23 -16.10 -4.39
CA GLY A 29 -0.61 -15.96 -5.57
C GLY A 29 -0.48 -14.60 -6.26
N GLU A 30 -1.35 -14.36 -7.24
CA GLU A 30 -1.29 -13.18 -8.12
C GLU A 30 -1.70 -11.87 -7.40
N PRO A 31 -1.17 -10.70 -7.83
CA PRO A 31 -1.64 -9.41 -7.34
C PRO A 31 -3.08 -9.15 -7.79
N LEU A 32 -3.97 -8.93 -6.82
CA LEU A 32 -5.40 -8.72 -7.07
C LEU A 32 -5.80 -7.26 -7.09
N ALA A 33 -5.33 -6.50 -6.09
CA ALA A 33 -5.72 -5.11 -5.94
C ALA A 33 -4.73 -4.28 -5.11
N CYS A 34 -4.62 -3.00 -5.46
CA CYS A 34 -3.97 -1.96 -4.66
C CYS A 34 -4.97 -0.81 -4.44
N LEU A 35 -5.40 -0.59 -3.21
CA LEU A 35 -6.21 0.56 -2.83
C LEU A 35 -5.38 1.45 -1.90
N ALA A 36 -5.23 2.73 -2.24
CA ALA A 36 -4.52 3.67 -1.39
C ALA A 36 -5.34 4.92 -1.09
N THR A 37 -5.04 5.56 0.03
CA THR A 37 -5.53 6.89 0.40
C THR A 37 -4.33 7.76 0.72
N THR A 38 -4.35 9.03 0.33
CA THR A 38 -3.24 9.95 0.59
C THR A 38 -3.71 11.40 0.46
N TYR A 39 -3.13 12.31 1.25
CA TYR A 39 -3.46 13.73 1.15
C TYR A 39 -2.84 14.34 -0.11
N GLU A 40 -1.54 14.16 -0.31
CA GLU A 40 -0.85 14.54 -1.55
C GLU A 40 -0.40 13.31 -2.33
N PHE A 41 -0.36 13.42 -3.65
CA PHE A 41 -0.07 12.31 -4.54
C PHE A 41 0.89 12.72 -5.66
N ASP A 42 1.77 11.80 -6.01
CA ASP A 42 2.72 11.88 -7.13
C ASP A 42 2.59 10.58 -7.93
N ALA A 43 1.85 10.65 -9.04
CA ALA A 43 1.53 9.49 -9.85
C ALA A 43 2.76 8.87 -10.52
N GLU A 44 3.71 9.68 -10.97
CA GLU A 44 4.94 9.20 -11.58
C GLU A 44 5.74 8.36 -10.58
N PHE A 45 5.93 8.84 -9.36
CA PHE A 45 6.60 8.08 -8.31
C PHE A 45 5.83 6.79 -7.96
N PHE A 46 4.51 6.87 -7.84
CA PHE A 46 3.67 5.71 -7.56
C PHE A 46 3.81 4.63 -8.63
N GLU A 47 3.77 5.01 -9.90
CA GLU A 47 3.76 4.09 -11.03
C GLU A 47 5.14 3.53 -11.38
N THR A 48 6.20 4.32 -11.18
CA THR A 48 7.58 3.90 -11.51
C THR A 48 8.25 3.16 -10.36
N GLU A 49 7.87 3.45 -9.10
CA GLU A 49 8.53 2.86 -7.94
C GLU A 49 7.61 1.94 -7.13
N LEU A 50 6.38 2.34 -6.83
CA LEU A 50 5.57 1.60 -5.87
C LEU A 50 4.82 0.43 -6.51
N LEU A 51 4.14 0.67 -7.64
CA LEU A 51 3.37 -0.35 -8.34
C LEU A 51 4.21 -1.54 -8.83
N PRO A 52 5.40 -1.38 -9.44
CA PRO A 52 6.18 -2.52 -9.88
C PRO A 52 6.54 -3.46 -8.73
N ARG A 53 6.79 -2.92 -7.52
CA ARG A 53 7.07 -3.71 -6.32
C ARG A 53 5.87 -4.53 -5.88
N PHE A 54 4.67 -3.95 -5.90
CA PHE A 54 3.42 -4.64 -5.60
C PHE A 54 3.13 -5.76 -6.61
N LEU A 55 3.34 -5.46 -7.89
CA LEU A 55 3.12 -6.38 -9.00
C LEU A 55 4.20 -7.47 -9.10
N GLY A 56 5.25 -7.42 -8.27
CA GLY A 56 6.35 -8.38 -8.30
C GLY A 56 7.29 -8.23 -9.49
N LEU A 57 7.17 -7.14 -10.24
CA LEU A 57 7.99 -6.85 -11.42
C LEU A 57 9.41 -6.51 -10.97
N ARG A 58 10.39 -7.13 -11.63
CA ARG A 58 11.81 -6.86 -11.40
C ARG A 58 12.35 -6.16 -12.62
N PHE A 59 12.75 -4.90 -12.45
CA PHE A 59 13.49 -4.22 -13.51
C PHE A 59 14.86 -4.87 -13.67
N ASP A 60 15.04 -5.63 -14.74
CA ASP A 60 16.35 -6.11 -15.14
C ASP A 60 17.07 -4.99 -15.91
N GLN A 61 18.26 -4.59 -15.48
CA GLN A 61 19.05 -3.57 -16.19
C GLN A 61 19.50 -4.02 -17.58
N THR A 62 19.39 -5.32 -17.87
CA THR A 62 19.62 -5.91 -19.19
C THR A 62 18.37 -5.95 -20.07
N GLU A 63 17.19 -5.75 -19.49
CA GLU A 63 15.94 -5.59 -20.24
C GLU A 63 15.82 -4.18 -20.80
N ASN A 64 15.29 -4.10 -22.02
CA ASN A 64 14.96 -2.82 -22.63
C ASN A 64 13.76 -2.19 -21.90
N GLU A 65 13.86 -0.90 -21.57
CA GLU A 65 12.79 -0.10 -20.94
C GLU A 65 11.39 -0.31 -21.56
N PRO A 66 11.22 -0.40 -22.89
CA PRO A 66 9.94 -0.75 -23.52
C PRO A 66 9.35 -2.09 -23.07
N SER A 67 10.16 -3.13 -22.88
CA SER A 67 9.69 -4.46 -22.48
C SER A 67 9.11 -4.43 -21.06
N PHE A 68 9.79 -3.75 -20.15
CA PHE A 68 9.32 -3.54 -18.78
C PHE A 68 8.01 -2.74 -18.73
N LEU A 69 7.86 -1.73 -19.60
CA LEU A 69 6.60 -0.98 -19.72
C LEU A 69 5.44 -1.88 -20.17
N VAL A 70 5.66 -2.78 -21.13
CA VAL A 70 4.63 -3.73 -21.59
C VAL A 70 4.24 -4.70 -20.47
N GLU A 71 5.20 -5.32 -19.80
CA GLU A 71 4.93 -6.25 -18.69
C GLU A 71 4.12 -5.57 -17.57
N ARG A 72 4.48 -4.32 -17.24
CA ARG A 72 3.74 -3.53 -16.25
C ARG A 72 2.31 -3.24 -16.70
N GLU A 73 2.10 -2.90 -17.96
CA GLU A 73 0.76 -2.67 -18.52
C GLU A 73 -0.10 -3.94 -18.49
N GLU A 74 0.49 -5.10 -18.80
CA GLU A 74 -0.18 -6.40 -18.71
C GLU A 74 -0.55 -6.75 -17.26
N ALA A 75 0.36 -6.54 -16.31
CA ALA A 75 0.11 -6.78 -14.89
C ALA A 75 -0.98 -5.84 -14.34
N LEU A 76 -0.99 -4.56 -14.75
CA LEU A 76 -2.05 -3.60 -14.39
C LEU A 76 -3.40 -3.89 -15.05
N ALA A 77 -3.43 -4.66 -16.14
CA ALA A 77 -4.69 -5.13 -16.72
C ALA A 77 -5.38 -6.20 -15.84
N LEU A 78 -4.60 -6.94 -15.04
CA LEU A 78 -5.09 -8.01 -14.17
C LEU A 78 -5.39 -7.53 -12.74
N ALA A 79 -4.60 -6.59 -12.23
CA ALA A 79 -4.76 -6.03 -10.89
C ALA A 79 -5.65 -4.76 -10.88
N ARG A 80 -6.50 -4.60 -9.87
CA ARG A 80 -7.31 -3.37 -9.70
C ARG A 80 -6.58 -2.35 -8.84
N VAL A 81 -6.28 -1.17 -9.39
CA VAL A 81 -5.53 -0.14 -8.66
C VAL A 81 -6.34 1.14 -8.56
N ALA A 82 -6.43 1.71 -7.36
CA ALA A 82 -7.02 3.02 -7.15
C ALA A 82 -6.37 3.80 -5.99
N VAL A 83 -6.31 5.12 -6.13
CA VAL A 83 -5.79 6.05 -5.13
C VAL A 83 -6.82 7.13 -4.84
N LEU A 84 -7.28 7.20 -3.59
CA LEU A 84 -8.19 8.23 -3.10
C LEU A 84 -7.37 9.42 -2.60
N VAL A 85 -7.57 10.58 -3.21
CA VAL A 85 -6.80 11.80 -2.96
C VAL A 85 -7.74 12.91 -2.48
N ASP A 86 -7.23 13.75 -1.57
CA ASP A 86 -7.94 14.95 -1.13
C ASP A 86 -8.30 15.88 -2.30
N HIS A 87 -9.49 16.48 -2.23
CA HIS A 87 -10.03 17.35 -3.27
C HIS A 87 -9.09 18.50 -3.64
N ASP A 88 -8.49 19.17 -2.65
CA ASP A 88 -7.67 20.35 -2.85
C ASP A 88 -6.27 20.01 -3.40
N ARG A 89 -5.90 18.73 -3.37
CA ARG A 89 -4.61 18.20 -3.85
C ARG A 89 -4.77 17.30 -5.08
N PHE A 90 -5.98 17.12 -5.55
CA PHE A 90 -6.27 16.32 -6.73
C PHE A 90 -5.77 17.02 -7.99
N ASP A 91 -5.09 16.25 -8.84
CA ASP A 91 -4.57 16.71 -10.12
C ASP A 91 -5.01 15.74 -11.21
N SER A 92 -5.97 16.16 -12.03
CA SER A 92 -6.51 15.34 -13.12
C SER A 92 -5.50 15.04 -14.22
N SER A 93 -4.38 15.76 -14.31
CA SER A 93 -3.34 15.48 -15.32
C SER A 93 -2.52 14.24 -15.00
N GLN A 94 -2.60 13.75 -13.76
CA GLN A 94 -1.85 12.60 -13.26
C GLN A 94 -2.61 11.26 -13.37
N THR A 95 -3.84 11.26 -13.91
CA THR A 95 -4.64 10.04 -14.09
C THR A 95 -4.20 9.23 -15.31
N THR A 96 -4.28 7.91 -15.23
CA THR A 96 -4.06 7.01 -16.37
C THR A 96 -5.32 6.21 -16.72
N LEU A 97 -5.29 5.48 -17.83
CA LEU A 97 -6.38 4.56 -18.20
C LEU A 97 -6.37 3.24 -17.41
N ARG A 98 -5.29 2.96 -16.68
CA ARG A 98 -5.06 1.64 -16.05
C ARG A 98 -5.46 1.59 -14.58
N TRP A 99 -5.44 2.73 -13.92
CA TRP A 99 -5.77 2.83 -12.50
C TRP A 99 -6.50 4.14 -12.20
N ASP A 100 -7.29 4.13 -11.13
CA ASP A 100 -8.19 5.23 -10.83
C ASP A 100 -7.62 6.19 -9.78
N GLN A 101 -7.61 7.49 -10.07
CA GLN A 101 -7.48 8.52 -9.04
C GLN A 101 -8.87 9.01 -8.65
N VAL A 102 -9.25 8.82 -7.39
CA VAL A 102 -10.57 9.18 -6.87
C VAL A 102 -10.45 10.44 -6.02
N GLN A 103 -11.10 11.51 -6.46
CA GLN A 103 -11.15 12.77 -5.73
C GLN A 103 -12.13 12.66 -4.56
N ILE A 104 -11.67 12.91 -3.33
CA ILE A 104 -12.47 12.84 -2.11
C ILE A 104 -12.65 14.25 -1.53
N GLN A 105 -13.90 14.70 -1.39
CA GLN A 105 -14.24 16.01 -0.85
C GLN A 105 -15.03 15.86 0.46
N ILE A 106 -14.29 15.89 1.59
CA ILE A 106 -14.90 15.81 2.93
C ILE A 106 -15.61 17.14 3.25
N PRO A 107 -16.91 17.14 3.60
CA PRO A 107 -17.60 18.35 4.01
C PRO A 107 -16.93 18.99 5.24
N ALA A 108 -16.55 20.27 5.12
CA ALA A 108 -15.88 21.04 6.18
C ALA A 108 -14.59 20.39 6.75
N GLY A 109 -13.90 19.57 5.96
CA GLY A 109 -12.69 18.89 6.38
C GLY A 109 -11.79 18.51 5.21
N ILE A 110 -10.75 17.74 5.52
CA ILE A 110 -9.79 17.22 4.55
C ILE A 110 -9.69 15.70 4.64
N GLN A 111 -9.42 15.05 3.51
CA GLN A 111 -8.92 13.69 3.49
C GLN A 111 -7.45 13.75 3.92
N HIS A 112 -7.09 13.20 5.09
CA HIS A 112 -5.69 13.17 5.53
C HIS A 112 -5.17 11.77 5.85
N ALA A 113 -6.04 10.76 5.75
CA ALA A 113 -5.68 9.36 5.97
C ALA A 113 -4.64 8.90 4.94
N LYS A 114 -3.69 8.07 5.39
CA LYS A 114 -2.68 7.46 4.52
C LYS A 114 -2.65 5.99 4.82
N ILE A 115 -3.44 5.28 4.02
CA ILE A 115 -3.71 3.86 4.14
C ILE A 115 -3.45 3.25 2.78
N THR A 116 -2.67 2.18 2.72
CA THR A 116 -2.45 1.39 1.51
C THR A 116 -2.85 -0.05 1.80
N ILE A 117 -3.73 -0.61 0.99
CA ILE A 117 -4.13 -2.01 1.00
C ILE A 117 -3.53 -2.66 -0.25
N LEU A 118 -2.66 -3.64 -0.06
CA LEU A 118 -2.07 -4.46 -1.11
C LEU A 118 -2.63 -5.87 -0.96
N ALA A 119 -3.41 -6.32 -1.94
CA ALA A 119 -4.06 -7.62 -1.92
C ALA A 119 -3.45 -8.52 -2.99
N TRP A 120 -2.89 -9.63 -2.54
CA TRP A 120 -2.59 -10.82 -3.34
C TRP A 120 -3.66 -11.90 -3.03
N GLU A 121 -3.67 -13.00 -3.77
CA GLU A 121 -4.68 -14.05 -3.59
C GLU A 121 -4.72 -14.63 -2.17
N ASN A 122 -3.55 -14.90 -1.59
CA ASN A 122 -3.42 -15.58 -0.30
C ASN A 122 -2.97 -14.67 0.84
N LEU A 123 -2.75 -13.38 0.58
CA LEU A 123 -2.32 -12.42 1.59
C LEU A 123 -2.82 -11.01 1.26
N ILE A 124 -3.25 -10.30 2.29
CA ILE A 124 -3.56 -8.87 2.21
C ILE A 124 -2.63 -8.15 3.19
N ARG A 125 -1.97 -7.08 2.73
CA ARG A 125 -1.21 -6.17 3.58
C ARG A 125 -1.95 -4.84 3.69
N VAL A 126 -2.07 -4.34 4.91
CA VAL A 126 -2.50 -2.96 5.17
C VAL A 126 -1.33 -2.18 5.74
N MET A 127 -0.98 -1.09 5.09
CA MET A 127 -0.04 -0.10 5.59
C MET A 127 -0.80 1.13 6.04
N ILE A 128 -0.56 1.60 7.26
CA ILE A 128 -1.15 2.83 7.81
C ILE A 128 -0.01 3.69 8.30
N GLY A 129 0.08 4.95 7.89
CA GLY A 129 1.19 5.80 8.32
C GLY A 129 0.99 7.30 8.10
N SER A 130 2.10 8.04 8.18
CA SER A 130 2.15 9.49 7.97
C SER A 130 2.67 9.91 6.59
N ALA A 131 3.26 8.97 5.84
CA ALA A 131 3.85 9.23 4.53
C ALA A 131 2.78 9.45 3.44
N ASN A 132 2.78 10.61 2.80
CA ASN A 132 2.08 10.78 1.53
C ASN A 132 2.70 9.86 0.47
N LEU A 133 1.94 9.50 -0.57
CA LEU A 133 2.47 8.79 -1.74
C LEU A 133 3.28 9.73 -2.64
N LYS A 134 4.42 10.19 -2.11
CA LYS A 134 5.40 11.04 -2.79
C LYS A 134 6.80 10.56 -2.52
N ARG A 135 7.69 10.79 -3.48
CA ARG A 135 9.12 10.46 -3.38
C ARG A 135 9.77 11.01 -2.11
N VAL A 136 9.48 12.27 -1.74
CA VAL A 136 10.08 12.93 -0.57
C VAL A 136 9.67 12.25 0.74
N ALA A 137 8.39 11.90 0.88
CA ALA A 137 7.89 11.21 2.07
C ALA A 137 8.52 9.81 2.22
N TYR A 138 8.70 9.09 1.12
CA TYR A 138 9.25 7.73 1.13
C TYR A 138 10.78 7.65 1.27
N ARG A 139 11.51 8.73 0.98
CA ARG A 139 12.98 8.70 0.90
C ARG A 139 13.71 9.68 1.82
N ARG A 140 13.05 10.74 2.29
CA ARG A 140 13.71 11.84 3.02
C ARG A 140 13.07 12.16 4.37
N ASN A 141 11.74 12.10 4.44
CA ASN A 141 11.04 12.45 5.66
C ASN A 141 11.19 11.38 6.74
N ARG A 142 11.07 11.81 8.00
CA ARG A 142 10.84 10.90 9.11
C ARG A 142 9.36 10.59 9.17
N GLU A 143 8.99 9.39 8.74
CA GLU A 143 7.61 8.94 8.69
C GLU A 143 7.41 7.80 9.70
N MET A 144 6.19 7.71 10.23
CA MET A 144 5.76 6.58 11.05
C MET A 144 4.75 5.76 10.28
N PHE A 145 4.84 4.44 10.34
CA PHE A 145 3.80 3.57 9.80
C PHE A 145 3.70 2.25 10.57
N ALA A 146 2.66 1.48 10.25
CA ALA A 146 2.54 0.07 10.58
C ALA A 146 2.21 -0.68 9.29
N ALA A 147 2.81 -1.85 9.11
CA ALA A 147 2.47 -2.78 8.05
C ALA A 147 1.91 -4.05 8.68
N LEU A 148 0.68 -4.38 8.33
CA LEU A 148 -0.11 -5.44 8.94
C LEU A 148 -0.49 -6.44 7.87
N ASP A 149 -0.02 -7.67 8.05
CA ASP A 149 -0.26 -8.75 7.11
C ASP A 149 -1.41 -9.62 7.61
N PHE A 150 -2.29 -9.98 6.69
CA PHE A 150 -3.48 -10.78 6.91
C PHE A 150 -3.47 -11.97 5.94
N TRP A 151 -3.65 -13.19 6.46
CA TRP A 151 -3.73 -14.42 5.67
C TRP A 151 -4.50 -15.49 6.43
N ASP A 152 -4.86 -16.60 5.76
CA ASP A 152 -5.61 -17.68 6.40
C ASP A 152 -4.71 -18.52 7.32
N SER A 153 -4.55 -18.08 8.57
CA SER A 153 -3.69 -18.72 9.55
C SER A 153 -3.92 -18.15 10.95
N PRO A 154 -3.73 -18.94 12.02
CA PRO A 154 -3.83 -18.44 13.40
C PRO A 154 -2.78 -17.38 13.76
N GLN A 155 -1.70 -17.24 12.98
CA GLN A 155 -0.65 -16.23 13.19
C GLN A 155 -0.92 -14.90 12.48
N SER A 156 -2.01 -14.81 11.71
CA SER A 156 -2.41 -13.59 11.00
C SER A 156 -2.81 -12.47 11.96
N THR A 157 -2.72 -11.22 11.50
CA THR A 157 -3.38 -10.10 12.18
C THR A 157 -4.90 -10.35 12.24
N PRO A 158 -5.61 -9.97 13.33
CA PRO A 158 -7.06 -10.13 13.42
C PRO A 158 -7.81 -9.44 12.28
N HIS A 159 -8.62 -10.20 11.54
CA HIS A 159 -9.22 -9.70 10.30
C HIS A 159 -10.24 -8.56 10.50
N ARG A 160 -10.70 -8.33 11.73
CA ARG A 160 -11.58 -7.20 12.06
C ARG A 160 -10.94 -5.87 11.69
N LEU A 161 -9.63 -5.71 11.92
CA LEU A 161 -8.94 -4.46 11.58
C LEU A 161 -8.96 -4.20 10.07
N LEU A 162 -8.82 -5.27 9.26
CA LEU A 162 -8.95 -5.17 7.82
C LEU A 162 -10.39 -4.83 7.41
N GLN A 163 -11.39 -5.43 8.06
CA GLN A 163 -12.81 -5.10 7.82
C GLN A 163 -13.10 -3.63 8.13
N GLU A 164 -12.67 -3.13 9.29
CA GLU A 164 -12.82 -1.72 9.70
C GLU A 164 -12.09 -0.77 8.74
N THR A 165 -10.91 -1.17 8.24
CA THR A 165 -10.18 -0.41 7.22
C THR A 165 -10.99 -0.34 5.92
N LEU A 166 -11.57 -1.45 5.46
CA LEU A 166 -12.42 -1.48 4.26
C LEU A 166 -13.74 -0.72 4.44
N ASP A 167 -14.29 -0.71 5.65
CA ASP A 167 -15.44 0.13 6.02
C ASP A 167 -15.09 1.61 5.90
N LEU A 168 -13.92 2.03 6.38
CA LEU A 168 -13.43 3.41 6.24
C LEU A 168 -13.26 3.79 4.76
N ILE A 169 -12.65 2.94 3.92
CA ILE A 169 -12.55 3.20 2.48
C ILE A 169 -13.95 3.36 1.86
N THR A 170 -14.88 2.48 2.23
CA THR A 170 -16.27 2.52 1.73
C THR A 170 -16.98 3.82 2.14
N LEU A 171 -16.80 4.24 3.39
CA LEU A 171 -17.31 5.51 3.91
C LEU A 171 -16.72 6.70 3.14
N MET A 172 -15.41 6.69 2.88
CA MET A 172 -14.75 7.75 2.10
C MET A 172 -15.34 7.91 0.69
N LEU A 173 -15.74 6.81 0.05
CA LEU A 173 -16.37 6.85 -1.27
C LEU A 173 -17.74 7.55 -1.29
N ALA A 174 -18.40 7.74 -0.14
CA ALA A 174 -19.61 8.56 -0.06
C ALA A 174 -19.33 10.05 -0.37
N TRP A 175 -18.07 10.47 -0.22
CA TRP A 175 -17.61 11.84 -0.49
C TRP A 175 -16.81 11.96 -1.80
N ALA A 176 -16.87 10.94 -2.65
CA ALA A 176 -16.20 10.98 -3.95
C ALA A 176 -16.82 12.03 -4.89
N ARG A 177 -15.97 12.66 -5.70
CA ARG A 177 -16.32 13.62 -6.77
C ARG A 177 -15.84 13.19 -8.16
N SER A 178 -15.34 11.97 -8.27
CA SER A 178 -14.93 11.35 -9.54
C SER A 178 -16.11 10.74 -10.30
N PRO A 179 -15.92 10.40 -11.60
CA PRO A 179 -16.94 9.70 -12.38
C PRO A 179 -17.45 8.43 -11.70
N GLY A 180 -18.76 8.16 -11.81
CA GLY A 180 -19.41 7.03 -11.15
C GLY A 180 -18.76 5.68 -11.47
N ALA A 181 -18.25 5.49 -12.68
CA ALA A 181 -17.56 4.26 -13.09
C ALA A 181 -16.26 4.00 -12.29
N SER A 182 -15.47 5.03 -12.00
CA SER A 182 -14.25 4.92 -11.19
C SER A 182 -14.60 4.57 -9.74
N VAL A 183 -15.61 5.25 -9.18
CA VAL A 183 -16.08 4.98 -7.81
C VAL A 183 -16.61 3.54 -7.70
N GLU A 184 -17.36 3.07 -8.69
CA GLU A 184 -17.91 1.71 -8.68
C GLU A 184 -16.81 0.66 -8.77
N ARG A 185 -15.77 0.85 -9.59
CA ARG A 185 -14.61 -0.05 -9.63
C ARG A 185 -13.93 -0.17 -8.27
N VAL A 186 -13.83 0.91 -7.49
CA VAL A 186 -13.32 0.83 -6.12
C VAL A 186 -14.25 0.04 -5.21
N ARG A 187 -15.57 0.25 -5.31
CA ARG A 187 -16.57 -0.51 -4.52
C ARG A 187 -16.51 -2.01 -4.83
N GLU A 188 -16.45 -2.37 -6.09
CA GLU A 188 -16.28 -3.76 -6.55
C GLU A 188 -14.98 -4.37 -6.03
N THR A 189 -13.89 -3.59 -6.02
CA THR A 189 -12.59 -4.00 -5.48
C THR A 189 -12.67 -4.27 -3.99
N VAL A 190 -13.27 -3.36 -3.21
CA VAL A 190 -13.53 -3.57 -1.77
C VAL A 190 -14.38 -4.82 -1.55
N ALA A 191 -15.44 -5.02 -2.34
CA ALA A 191 -16.29 -6.20 -2.26
C ALA A 191 -15.53 -7.49 -2.58
N ARG A 192 -14.61 -7.47 -3.56
CA ARG A 192 -13.73 -8.58 -3.88
C ARG A 192 -12.83 -8.93 -2.70
N ILE A 193 -12.17 -7.94 -2.09
CA ILE A 193 -11.31 -8.15 -0.92
C ILE A 193 -12.11 -8.75 0.24
N ARG A 194 -13.34 -8.26 0.49
CA ARG A 194 -14.23 -8.86 1.52
C ARG A 194 -14.58 -10.32 1.24
N ARG A 195 -14.80 -10.69 -0.03
CA ARG A 195 -15.07 -12.09 -0.40
C ARG A 195 -13.86 -12.98 -0.13
N THR A 196 -12.64 -12.50 -0.41
CA THR A 196 -11.40 -13.23 -0.08
C THR A 196 -11.33 -13.53 1.42
N ILE A 197 -11.51 -12.51 2.26
CA ILE A 197 -11.43 -12.66 3.73
C ILE A 197 -12.51 -13.61 4.27
N ARG A 198 -13.73 -13.60 3.69
CA ARG A 198 -14.80 -14.53 4.08
C ARG A 198 -14.45 -15.99 3.81
N GLY A 199 -13.51 -16.26 2.90
CA GLY A 199 -13.01 -17.60 2.62
C GLY A 199 -11.97 -18.09 3.62
N TRP A 200 -11.44 -17.22 4.48
CA TRP A 200 -10.43 -17.57 5.48
C TRP A 200 -11.07 -18.12 6.76
N ASN A 201 -10.67 -19.32 7.16
CA ASN A 201 -11.26 -20.05 8.29
C ASN A 201 -10.35 -20.13 9.51
N GLU A 202 -9.04 -20.02 9.34
CA GLU A 202 -8.02 -20.11 10.39
C GLU A 202 -7.58 -18.74 10.92
N ALA A 203 -7.82 -17.66 10.16
CA ALA A 203 -7.48 -16.31 10.56
C ALA A 203 -8.26 -15.86 11.84
N PRO A 204 -7.59 -15.25 12.84
CA PRO A 204 -8.28 -14.77 14.03
C PRO A 204 -9.25 -13.65 13.68
N ALA A 205 -10.45 -13.69 14.27
CA ALA A 205 -11.48 -12.69 14.00
C ALA A 205 -11.23 -11.38 14.75
N ASP A 206 -10.96 -11.48 16.05
CA ASP A 206 -10.83 -10.37 16.99
C ASP A 206 -9.48 -10.36 17.70
N PHE A 207 -9.10 -9.20 18.25
CA PHE A 207 -7.93 -9.08 19.12
C PHE A 207 -8.15 -9.86 20.41
N THR A 208 -7.21 -10.74 20.77
CA THR A 208 -7.14 -11.27 22.13
C THR A 208 -6.36 -10.28 23.03
N PRO A 209 -6.72 -10.09 24.32
CA PRO A 209 -6.09 -9.09 25.20
C PRO A 209 -4.56 -9.20 25.40
N ARG A 210 -3.90 -10.19 24.82
CA ARG A 210 -2.47 -10.49 24.99
C ARG A 210 -1.62 -10.21 23.74
N GLU A 211 -2.23 -9.87 22.61
CA GLU A 211 -1.50 -9.61 21.37
C GLU A 211 -1.04 -8.15 21.30
N ARG A 212 0.29 -7.96 21.27
CA ARG A 212 0.89 -6.64 21.06
C ARG A 212 0.93 -6.38 19.55
N PRO A 213 0.28 -5.32 19.02
CA PRO A 213 0.39 -4.98 17.61
C PRO A 213 1.86 -4.72 17.25
N ARG A 214 2.30 -5.28 16.12
CA ARG A 214 3.64 -5.06 15.58
C ARG A 214 3.68 -3.70 14.88
N ALA A 215 3.93 -2.63 15.64
CA ALA A 215 4.23 -1.31 15.07
C ALA A 215 5.71 -1.27 14.66
N GLY A 216 5.99 -0.87 13.41
CA GLY A 216 7.34 -0.74 12.88
C GLY A 216 7.66 0.72 12.58
N LEU A 217 8.51 1.36 13.39
CA LEU A 217 9.08 2.66 13.03
C LEU A 217 10.11 2.44 11.91
N ALA A 218 9.93 3.05 10.73
CA ALA A 218 11.02 3.15 9.75
C ALA A 218 11.53 4.59 9.70
N VAL A 219 12.76 4.79 10.15
CA VAL A 219 13.42 6.09 10.06
C VAL A 219 14.17 6.16 8.75
N THR A 220 13.60 6.77 7.70
CA THR A 220 14.37 7.02 6.48
C THR A 220 15.29 8.21 6.71
N HIS A 221 16.59 7.95 6.76
CA HIS A 221 17.64 8.97 6.86
C HIS A 221 18.55 8.87 5.62
N PRO A 222 18.88 9.98 4.94
CA PRO A 222 20.17 10.05 4.27
C PRO A 222 21.24 9.88 5.36
N ARG A 223 22.26 9.05 5.12
CA ARG A 223 23.49 9.11 5.92
C ARG A 223 23.94 10.56 5.89
N GLY A 224 24.05 11.18 7.07
CA GLY A 224 24.72 12.47 7.16
C GLY A 224 26.17 12.25 6.80
N ASP A 225 26.54 12.49 5.55
CA ASP A 225 27.93 12.75 5.21
C ASP A 225 28.34 13.95 6.05
N GLY A 226 29.38 13.75 6.86
CA GLY A 226 29.70 14.57 8.02
C GLY A 226 29.57 16.07 7.76
N TYR A 227 28.62 16.70 8.45
CA TYR A 227 28.73 18.10 8.79
C TYR A 227 29.92 18.24 9.74
N SER A 228 31.10 18.46 9.16
CA SER A 228 32.17 19.16 9.87
C SER A 228 31.64 20.56 10.13
N ALA A 229 31.22 20.81 11.36
CA ALA A 229 31.06 22.17 11.85
C ALA A 229 32.36 22.94 11.56
N ARG A 230 32.27 24.01 10.79
CA ARG A 230 33.21 25.13 10.82
C ARG A 230 32.43 26.35 11.26
#